data_AF-A0A9Q0KJN6-F1
#
_entry.id   AF-A0A9Q0KJN6-F1
#
_cell.length_a   1.000
_cell.length_b   1.000
_cell.length_c   1.000
_cell.angle_alpha   90.00
_cell.angle_beta   90.00
_cell.angle_gamma   90.00
#
_symmetry.space_group_name_H-M   'P 1'
#
loop_
_entity.id
_entity.type
_entity.pdbx_description
1 polymer ?
#
loop_
_entity_poly.entity_id
_entity_poly.type
_entity_poly.pdbx_seq_one_letter_code
_entity_poly.pdbx_strand_id
1 'polypeptide(L)'
;MDKLKSLRRVNIQTSNGDDVVETPGAKAENGTQFKPPQNNIAEDQEPFMGMKVRRRASLHRDYKGDYLDVPSQPYLMKILEKQGDQKVLFADKVLKFTGSGKMKRRILLITEFAIYMVDPEIDALKRRIALAAVDKLCLSELSDNFFAVIVPTEYDILMASTRKTEIVTVLVEAIKSTSEYEIEVLFSNRFEYNATAELVKEVQFEDVEGGVKTRIVRK
;
A
#
# COMPACT_ATOMS: atom_id res chain seq x y z
N MET A 1 -43.48 -25.59 28.67
CA MET A 1 -43.52 -25.12 30.07
C MET A 1 -42.12 -25.30 30.62
N ASP A 2 -41.27 -24.28 30.56
CA ASP A 2 -39.94 -24.35 31.18
C ASP A 2 -39.74 -23.14 32.08
N LYS A 3 -39.59 -23.44 33.37
CA LYS A 3 -39.60 -22.49 34.47
C LYS A 3 -38.20 -21.92 34.71
N LEU A 4 -38.14 -20.60 34.68
CA LEU A 4 -37.16 -19.76 35.36
C LEU A 4 -37.19 -19.97 36.88
N LYS A 5 -36.00 -20.07 37.53
CA LYS A 5 -35.66 -19.72 38.94
C LYS A 5 -34.15 -20.00 39.12
N SER A 6 -33.25 -19.01 39.18
CA SER A 6 -32.93 -18.03 40.25
C SER A 6 -31.85 -18.48 41.26
N LEU A 7 -30.69 -17.81 41.14
CA LEU A 7 -29.76 -17.28 42.16
C LEU A 7 -29.11 -18.20 43.21
N ARG A 8 -27.77 -18.09 43.32
CA ARG A 8 -27.05 -17.68 44.56
C ARG A 8 -25.63 -17.18 44.24
N ARG A 9 -25.36 -15.93 44.61
CA ARG A 9 -24.03 -15.33 44.78
C ARG A 9 -23.40 -15.83 46.08
N VAL A 10 -22.07 -15.97 46.12
CA VAL A 10 -21.31 -15.95 47.38
C VAL A 10 -20.17 -14.94 47.21
N ASN A 11 -20.17 -13.97 48.12
CA ASN A 11 -19.16 -12.94 48.35
C ASN A 11 -18.31 -13.41 49.54
N ILE A 12 -16.99 -13.21 49.51
CA ILE A 12 -16.16 -13.17 50.73
C ILE A 12 -15.22 -11.98 50.63
N GLN A 13 -15.40 -11.03 51.55
CA GLN A 13 -14.48 -9.95 51.92
C GLN A 13 -14.03 -10.20 53.37
N THR A 14 -12.77 -9.88 53.66
CA THR A 14 -12.22 -9.35 54.94
C THR A 14 -10.85 -8.74 54.59
N SER A 15 -10.61 -7.42 54.54
CA SER A 15 -10.38 -6.42 55.62
C SER A 15 -9.31 -6.85 56.63
N ASN A 16 -8.35 -6.07 57.13
CA ASN A 16 -7.76 -4.72 56.95
C ASN A 16 -6.58 -4.69 57.98
N GLY A 17 -5.58 -3.82 57.83
CA GLY A 17 -4.77 -3.38 58.98
C GLY A 17 -3.31 -3.04 58.68
N ASP A 18 -3.02 -1.73 58.67
CA ASP A 18 -1.72 -1.07 58.58
C ASP A 18 -0.87 -1.23 59.87
N ASP A 19 0.47 -1.13 59.78
CA ASP A 19 1.29 -0.22 60.61
C ASP A 19 2.80 -0.26 60.28
N VAL A 20 3.44 0.89 60.54
CA VAL A 20 4.77 1.40 60.13
C VAL A 20 5.87 1.11 61.17
N VAL A 21 7.13 1.45 60.83
CA VAL A 21 8.33 1.75 61.68
C VAL A 21 9.38 0.61 61.66
N GLU A 22 10.68 0.73 61.35
CA GLU A 22 11.72 1.78 61.46
C GLU A 22 12.96 1.45 60.57
N THR A 23 13.79 2.44 60.22
CA THR A 23 15.20 2.30 59.69
C THR A 23 16.17 2.83 60.76
N PRO A 24 17.48 2.48 60.84
CA PRO A 24 18.50 3.12 59.97
C PRO A 24 19.80 2.30 59.71
N GLY A 25 20.60 2.71 58.71
CA GLY A 25 22.04 2.35 58.67
C GLY A 25 22.71 2.36 57.29
N ALA A 26 23.37 3.47 56.96
CA ALA A 26 24.07 3.75 55.70
C ALA A 26 25.33 2.90 55.45
N LYS A 27 25.63 2.59 54.17
CA LYS A 27 26.97 2.73 53.54
C LYS A 27 26.84 2.97 52.02
N ALA A 28 27.68 3.89 51.56
CA ALA A 28 27.75 4.43 50.20
C ALA A 28 28.57 3.52 49.26
N GLU A 29 28.16 3.41 47.99
CA GLU A 29 29.04 2.98 46.91
C GLU A 29 28.77 3.79 45.62
N ASN A 30 29.88 4.24 45.04
CA ASN A 30 29.98 4.99 43.78
C ASN A 30 29.53 4.13 42.58
N GLY A 31 28.68 4.68 41.73
CA GLY A 31 28.34 4.10 40.43
C GLY A 31 28.01 5.18 39.42
N THR A 32 28.97 5.46 38.53
CA THR A 32 28.92 6.40 37.41
C THR A 32 27.65 6.30 36.56
N GLN A 33 26.95 7.42 36.42
CA GLN A 33 25.80 7.61 35.54
C GLN A 33 26.27 7.67 34.07
N PHE A 34 26.30 6.53 33.39
CA PHE A 34 26.44 6.50 31.93
C PHE A 34 25.12 6.97 31.29
N LYS A 35 25.10 8.23 30.83
CA LYS A 35 24.11 8.71 29.87
C LYS A 35 24.39 8.04 28.52
N PRO A 36 23.40 7.42 27.85
CA PRO A 36 23.60 6.98 26.48
C PRO A 36 23.76 8.23 25.59
N PRO A 37 24.64 8.20 24.57
CA PRO A 37 24.77 9.34 23.67
C PRO A 37 23.49 9.47 22.86
N GLN A 38 22.86 10.66 22.94
CA GLN A 38 21.86 11.11 21.99
C GLN A 38 22.58 11.39 20.66
N ASN A 39 22.87 10.33 19.92
CA ASN A 39 23.13 10.44 18.50
C ASN A 39 21.77 10.59 17.81
N ASN A 40 21.27 11.84 17.78
CA ASN A 40 20.31 12.26 16.77
C ASN A 40 21.07 12.29 15.42
N ILE A 41 21.34 11.12 14.88
CA ILE A 41 21.62 10.98 13.45
C ILE A 41 20.25 11.19 12.82
N ALA A 42 20.02 12.40 12.30
CA ALA A 42 18.99 12.59 11.30
C ALA A 42 19.29 11.55 10.22
N GLU A 43 18.43 10.53 10.10
CA GLU A 43 18.44 9.64 8.96
C GLU A 43 18.28 10.54 7.74
N ASP A 44 19.38 10.77 7.00
CA ASP A 44 19.33 11.43 5.70
C ASP A 44 18.49 10.52 4.79
N GLN A 45 17.21 10.85 4.69
CA GLN A 45 16.21 10.09 3.95
C GLN A 45 16.50 10.22 2.46
N GLU A 46 16.77 9.11 1.78
CA GLU A 46 16.78 9.10 0.32
C GLU A 46 15.37 9.42 -0.22
N PRO A 47 15.20 10.53 -0.96
CA PRO A 47 13.90 10.89 -1.52
C PRO A 47 13.40 9.83 -2.50
N PHE A 48 12.14 9.42 -2.42
CA PHE A 48 11.56 8.52 -3.43
C PHE A 48 11.37 9.31 -4.72
N MET A 49 12.20 9.03 -5.73
CA MET A 49 12.19 9.74 -7.02
C MET A 49 12.26 11.27 -6.85
N GLY A 50 13.09 11.74 -5.89
CA GLY A 50 13.24 13.17 -5.60
C GLY A 50 12.22 13.74 -4.60
N MET A 51 11.20 12.96 -4.20
CA MET A 51 10.19 13.40 -3.24
C MET A 51 10.53 13.02 -1.79
N LYS A 52 10.52 14.02 -0.90
CA LYS A 52 10.88 13.88 0.52
C LYS A 52 9.85 13.11 1.37
N VAL A 53 8.67 12.81 0.83
CA VAL A 53 7.57 12.20 1.61
C VAL A 53 7.28 10.78 1.13
N ARG A 54 7.73 9.79 1.92
CA ARG A 54 7.36 8.38 1.78
C ARG A 54 6.72 7.87 3.07
N ARG A 55 5.81 6.91 2.96
CA ARG A 55 5.27 6.19 4.12
C ARG A 55 6.39 5.50 4.89
N ARG A 56 6.45 5.70 6.21
CA ARG A 56 7.42 5.01 7.08
C ARG A 56 7.39 3.49 6.93
N ALA A 57 6.20 2.91 6.81
CA ALA A 57 6.02 1.47 6.62
C ALA A 57 6.59 0.93 5.30
N SER A 58 6.88 1.80 4.32
CA SER A 58 7.49 1.40 3.05
C SER A 58 9.02 1.52 3.06
N LEU A 59 9.62 2.24 4.01
CA LEU A 59 11.06 2.55 3.99
C LEU A 59 11.95 1.30 4.11
N HIS A 60 11.54 0.33 4.93
CA HIS A 60 12.35 -0.86 5.27
C HIS A 60 11.71 -2.17 4.76
N ARG A 61 10.88 -2.08 3.73
CA ARG A 61 10.19 -3.26 3.19
C ARG A 61 10.95 -3.82 2.00
N ASP A 62 11.35 -5.09 2.11
CA ASP A 62 11.91 -5.82 0.98
C ASP A 62 10.87 -6.02 -0.13
N TYR A 63 11.29 -5.75 -1.37
CA TYR A 63 10.49 -6.02 -2.56
C TYR A 63 10.54 -7.52 -2.85
N LYS A 64 9.36 -8.16 -2.81
CA LYS A 64 9.21 -9.59 -3.08
C LYS A 64 8.90 -9.85 -4.55
N GLY A 65 8.28 -8.87 -5.22
CA GLY A 65 7.65 -9.05 -6.53
C GLY A 65 6.37 -9.87 -6.42
N ASP A 66 6.48 -11.18 -6.23
CA ASP A 66 5.33 -12.09 -6.19
C ASP A 66 4.79 -12.32 -4.77
N TYR A 67 3.70 -11.64 -4.42
CA TYR A 67 3.00 -11.79 -3.15
C TYR A 67 1.82 -12.76 -3.19
N LEU A 68 1.47 -13.30 -4.35
CA LEU A 68 0.37 -14.24 -4.52
C LEU A 68 0.84 -15.68 -4.72
N ASP A 69 2.15 -15.87 -4.91
CA ASP A 69 2.73 -17.14 -5.30
C ASP A 69 2.08 -17.64 -6.59
N VAL A 70 2.18 -16.83 -7.65
CA VAL A 70 1.55 -17.07 -8.95
C VAL A 70 1.77 -18.49 -9.49
N PRO A 71 2.97 -19.11 -9.35
CA PRO A 71 3.17 -20.50 -9.77
C PRO A 71 2.24 -21.51 -9.10
N SER A 72 1.76 -21.24 -7.87
CA SER A 72 0.77 -22.07 -7.18
C SER A 72 -0.69 -21.74 -7.51
N GLN A 73 -0.94 -20.79 -8.42
CA GLN A 73 -2.27 -20.34 -8.85
C GLN A 73 -2.53 -20.73 -10.32
N PRO A 74 -3.13 -21.91 -10.60
CA PRO A 74 -3.25 -22.44 -11.96
C PRO A 74 -4.00 -21.52 -12.94
N TYR A 75 -4.99 -20.76 -12.47
CA TYR A 75 -5.74 -19.85 -13.33
C TYR A 75 -4.91 -18.64 -13.77
N LEU A 76 -4.00 -18.14 -12.92
CA LEU A 76 -3.07 -17.06 -13.28
C LEU A 76 -2.02 -17.57 -14.26
N MET A 77 -1.44 -18.75 -14.00
CA MET A 77 -0.51 -19.40 -14.93
C MET A 77 -1.13 -19.58 -16.31
N LYS A 78 -2.37 -20.08 -16.39
CA LYS A 78 -3.10 -20.24 -17.66
C LYS A 78 -3.33 -18.92 -18.39
N ILE A 79 -3.51 -17.81 -17.68
CA ILE A 79 -3.63 -16.48 -18.29
C ILE A 79 -2.30 -16.04 -18.90
N LEU A 80 -1.20 -16.22 -18.16
CA LEU A 80 0.16 -15.84 -18.59
C LEU A 80 0.63 -16.69 -19.77
N GLU A 81 0.47 -18.02 -19.69
CA GLU A 81 0.82 -18.98 -20.77
C GLU A 81 0.11 -18.64 -22.08
N LYS A 82 -1.18 -18.28 -22.03
CA LYS A 82 -1.95 -17.86 -23.22
C LYS A 82 -1.39 -16.61 -23.90
N GLN A 83 -0.67 -15.77 -23.17
CA GLN A 83 -0.04 -14.56 -23.70
C GLN A 83 1.45 -14.76 -24.00
N GLY A 84 2.02 -15.93 -23.67
CA GLY A 84 3.45 -16.21 -23.82
C GLY A 84 4.33 -15.55 -22.76
N ASP A 85 3.76 -14.99 -21.69
CA ASP A 85 4.53 -14.35 -20.63
C ASP A 85 4.98 -15.39 -19.59
N GLN A 86 6.29 -15.44 -19.31
CA GLN A 86 6.87 -16.45 -18.41
C GLN A 86 7.36 -15.87 -17.09
N LYS A 87 7.66 -14.57 -17.05
CA LYS A 87 8.26 -13.91 -15.90
C LYS A 87 7.31 -12.89 -15.29
N VAL A 88 6.95 -13.14 -14.04
CA VAL A 88 6.19 -12.21 -13.20
C VAL A 88 7.18 -11.34 -12.44
N LEU A 89 7.09 -10.03 -12.63
CA LEU A 89 7.89 -9.03 -11.90
C LEU A 89 7.18 -8.59 -10.62
N PHE A 90 5.85 -8.52 -10.66
CA PHE A 90 5.02 -8.20 -9.50
C PHE A 90 3.67 -8.89 -9.55
N ALA A 91 3.17 -9.33 -8.40
CA ALA A 91 1.82 -9.87 -8.25
C ALA A 91 1.23 -9.57 -6.87
N ASP A 92 0.08 -8.88 -6.82
CA ASP A 92 -0.63 -8.61 -5.57
C ASP A 92 -2.10 -8.24 -5.79
N LYS A 93 -2.90 -8.27 -4.71
CA LYS A 93 -4.26 -7.72 -4.71
C LYS A 93 -4.24 -6.21 -4.48
N VAL A 94 -4.89 -5.47 -5.37
CA VAL A 94 -5.03 -4.01 -5.34
C VAL A 94 -6.50 -3.59 -5.31
N LEU A 95 -6.76 -2.34 -4.89
CA LEU A 95 -8.07 -1.72 -5.03
C LEU A 95 -8.12 -0.90 -6.31
N LYS A 96 -9.03 -1.24 -7.22
CA LYS A 96 -9.30 -0.50 -8.45
C LYS A 96 -10.56 0.35 -8.32
N PHE A 97 -10.49 1.61 -8.73
CA PHE A 97 -11.62 2.54 -8.71
C PHE A 97 -12.33 2.52 -10.07
N THR A 98 -13.63 2.25 -10.10
CA THR A 98 -14.39 2.15 -11.36
C THR A 98 -14.94 3.51 -11.82
N GLY A 99 -15.33 3.59 -13.09
CA GLY A 99 -16.07 4.75 -13.62
C GLY A 99 -17.34 5.07 -12.83
N SER A 100 -18.02 4.06 -12.28
CA SER A 100 -19.17 4.24 -11.40
C SER A 100 -18.83 4.69 -9.96
N GLY A 101 -17.55 4.82 -9.61
CA GLY A 101 -17.11 5.22 -8.26
C GLY A 101 -17.03 4.07 -7.25
N LYS A 102 -17.27 2.83 -7.68
CA LYS A 102 -17.12 1.65 -6.82
C LYS A 102 -15.65 1.26 -6.71
N MET A 103 -15.27 0.74 -5.55
CA MET A 103 -13.98 0.08 -5.35
C MET A 103 -14.14 -1.41 -5.63
N LYS A 104 -13.26 -1.98 -6.45
CA LYS A 104 -13.20 -3.41 -6.73
C LYS A 104 -11.82 -3.95 -6.42
N ARG A 105 -11.76 -5.09 -5.74
CA ARG A 105 -10.51 -5.84 -5.57
C ARG A 105 -10.12 -6.47 -6.90
N ARG A 106 -8.87 -6.31 -7.30
CA ARG A 106 -8.29 -6.92 -8.50
C ARG A 106 -6.93 -7.50 -8.16
N ILE A 107 -6.54 -8.54 -8.87
CA ILE A 107 -5.14 -8.95 -8.89
C ILE A 107 -4.47 -8.10 -9.97
N LEU A 108 -3.40 -7.42 -9.57
CA LEU A 108 -2.47 -6.74 -10.46
C LEU A 108 -1.28 -7.68 -10.68
N LEU A 109 -1.07 -8.11 -11.91
CA LEU A 109 0.19 -8.75 -12.31
C LEU A 109 0.96 -7.81 -13.24
N ILE A 110 2.27 -7.77 -13.08
CA ILE A 110 3.17 -7.06 -13.97
C ILE A 110 4.20 -8.07 -14.46
N THR A 111 4.35 -8.14 -15.78
CA THR A 111 5.37 -8.95 -16.46
C THR A 111 6.37 -8.01 -17.14
N GLU A 112 7.33 -8.58 -17.87
CA GLU A 112 8.26 -7.80 -18.69
C GLU A 112 7.59 -7.06 -19.85
N PHE A 113 6.35 -7.42 -20.22
CA PHE A 113 5.68 -6.88 -21.41
C PHE A 113 4.33 -6.23 -21.15
N ALA A 114 3.65 -6.60 -20.06
CA ALA A 114 2.29 -6.12 -19.84
C ALA A 114 1.88 -6.07 -18.36
N ILE A 115 0.87 -5.22 -18.12
CA ILE A 115 0.08 -5.15 -16.90
C ILE A 115 -1.19 -5.97 -17.11
N TYR A 116 -1.52 -6.82 -16.14
CA TYR A 116 -2.73 -7.62 -16.14
C TYR A 116 -3.63 -7.25 -14.97
N MET A 117 -4.91 -7.11 -15.28
CA MET A 117 -5.97 -6.92 -14.30
C MET A 117 -6.88 -8.13 -14.29
N VAL A 118 -6.75 -8.94 -13.25
CA VAL A 118 -7.52 -10.17 -13.08
C VAL A 118 -8.59 -9.97 -12.01
N ASP A 119 -9.79 -10.49 -12.27
CA ASP A 119 -10.88 -10.52 -11.31
C ASP A 119 -10.80 -11.82 -10.49
N PRO A 120 -10.40 -11.75 -9.21
CA PRO A 120 -10.21 -12.94 -8.39
C PRO A 120 -11.53 -13.60 -7.96
N GLU A 121 -12.68 -12.99 -8.22
CA GLU A 121 -13.99 -13.57 -7.89
C GLU A 121 -14.46 -14.57 -8.94
N ILE A 122 -13.97 -14.43 -10.17
CA ILE A 122 -14.40 -15.23 -11.33
C ILE A 122 -13.21 -15.79 -12.12
N ASP A 123 -12.00 -15.69 -11.56
CA ASP A 123 -10.74 -16.15 -12.13
C ASP A 123 -10.51 -15.75 -13.59
N ALA A 124 -10.90 -14.51 -13.94
CA ALA A 124 -10.91 -14.04 -15.32
C ALA A 124 -10.06 -12.78 -15.52
N LEU A 125 -9.28 -12.77 -16.59
CA LEU A 125 -8.60 -11.59 -17.10
C LEU A 125 -9.65 -10.55 -17.53
N LYS A 126 -9.58 -9.35 -16.94
CA LYS A 126 -10.45 -8.21 -17.29
C LYS A 126 -9.81 -7.27 -18.28
N ARG A 127 -8.50 -7.06 -18.16
CA ARG A 127 -7.74 -6.16 -19.04
C ARG A 127 -6.28 -6.55 -19.04
N ARG A 128 -5.65 -6.44 -20.20
CA ARG A 128 -4.20 -6.52 -20.38
C ARG A 128 -3.76 -5.22 -21.07
N ILE A 129 -2.74 -4.56 -20.54
CA ILE A 129 -2.17 -3.33 -21.08
C ILE A 129 -0.71 -3.62 -21.40
N ALA A 130 -0.30 -3.43 -22.65
CA ALA A 130 1.11 -3.52 -23.00
C ALA A 130 1.87 -2.39 -22.30
N LEU A 131 3.07 -2.67 -21.77
CA LEU A 131 3.89 -1.65 -21.11
C LEU A 131 4.22 -0.48 -22.06
N ALA A 132 4.41 -0.76 -23.35
CA ALA A 132 4.62 0.25 -24.39
C ALA A 132 3.41 1.19 -24.64
N ALA A 133 2.22 0.84 -24.13
CA ALA A 133 1.03 1.70 -24.24
C ALA A 133 0.88 2.65 -23.05
N VAL A 134 1.72 2.52 -22.01
CA VAL A 134 1.69 3.39 -20.84
C VAL A 134 2.48 4.66 -21.13
N ASP A 135 1.83 5.81 -20.98
CA ASP A 135 2.42 7.13 -21.21
C ASP A 135 3.16 7.63 -19.97
N LYS A 136 2.46 7.61 -18.83
CA LYS A 136 2.96 8.09 -17.54
C LYS A 136 2.24 7.46 -16.36
N LEU A 137 2.86 7.61 -15.19
CA LEU A 137 2.28 7.28 -13.89
C LEU A 137 1.96 8.57 -13.14
N CYS A 138 0.79 8.65 -12.51
CA CYS A 138 0.44 9.79 -11.66
C CYS A 138 0.34 9.36 -10.19
N LEU A 139 0.98 10.11 -9.30
CA LEU A 139 0.97 9.91 -7.86
C LEU A 139 0.72 11.24 -7.16
N SER A 140 0.28 11.20 -5.90
CA SER A 140 0.32 12.37 -5.04
C SER A 140 1.72 12.60 -4.46
N GLU A 141 1.95 13.82 -3.98
CA GLU A 141 3.13 14.18 -3.17
C GLU A 141 2.97 13.77 -1.70
N LEU A 142 1.81 13.19 -1.35
CA LEU A 142 1.44 12.86 0.02
C LEU A 142 1.65 11.38 0.34
N SER A 143 1.58 11.09 1.63
CA SER A 143 1.73 9.75 2.20
C SER A 143 0.46 8.89 2.00
N ASP A 144 0.01 8.72 0.75
CA ASP A 144 -1.10 7.85 0.38
C ASP A 144 -0.69 6.58 -0.40
N ASN A 145 -1.69 5.78 -0.78
CA ASN A 145 -1.54 4.52 -1.52
C ASN A 145 -1.96 4.61 -2.98
N PHE A 146 -2.38 5.78 -3.46
CA PHE A 146 -2.96 5.94 -4.78
C PHE A 146 -1.90 6.13 -5.84
N PHE A 147 -2.18 5.54 -7.00
CA PHE A 147 -1.43 5.76 -8.23
C PHE A 147 -2.37 5.56 -9.41
N ALA A 148 -2.12 6.28 -10.50
CA ALA A 148 -2.80 6.07 -11.76
C ALA A 148 -1.82 5.68 -12.86
N VAL A 149 -2.30 4.83 -13.76
CA VAL A 149 -1.62 4.42 -14.99
C VAL A 149 -2.35 5.11 -16.14
N ILE A 150 -1.66 6.00 -16.85
CA ILE A 150 -2.20 6.75 -17.98
C ILE A 150 -1.90 6.01 -19.27
N VAL A 151 -2.95 5.74 -20.05
CA VAL A 151 -2.90 4.89 -21.25
C VAL A 151 -3.64 5.61 -22.39
N PRO A 152 -2.98 6.49 -23.16
CA PRO A 152 -3.63 7.35 -24.16
C PRO A 152 -4.38 6.60 -25.26
N THR A 153 -3.98 5.37 -25.55
CA THR A 153 -4.62 4.53 -26.57
C THR A 153 -5.98 3.98 -26.12
N GLU A 154 -6.33 4.12 -24.84
CA GLU A 154 -7.61 3.68 -24.28
C GLU A 154 -7.96 4.50 -23.00
N TYR A 155 -8.57 3.89 -21.99
CA TYR A 155 -8.92 4.56 -20.73
C TYR A 155 -7.90 4.26 -19.63
N ASP A 156 -7.75 5.18 -18.69
CA ASP A 156 -6.76 5.11 -17.61
C ASP A 156 -7.22 4.21 -16.46
N ILE A 157 -6.32 3.94 -15.52
CA ILE A 157 -6.64 3.17 -14.31
C ILE A 157 -6.16 3.90 -13.07
N LEU A 158 -7.09 4.19 -12.16
CA LEU A 158 -6.78 4.60 -10.79
C LEU A 158 -6.84 3.39 -9.84
N MET A 159 -5.77 3.23 -9.05
CA MET A 159 -5.63 2.15 -8.07
C MET A 159 -5.13 2.66 -6.71
N ALA A 160 -5.32 1.84 -5.67
CA ALA A 160 -4.63 1.98 -4.40
C ALA A 160 -4.00 0.66 -3.96
N SER A 161 -2.76 0.72 -3.48
CA SER A 161 -2.03 -0.42 -2.90
C SER A 161 -1.06 0.04 -1.81
N THR A 162 -0.91 -0.77 -0.75
CA THR A 162 0.14 -0.57 0.27
C THR A 162 1.55 -0.80 -0.26
N ARG A 163 1.66 -1.40 -1.45
CA ARG A 163 2.90 -1.64 -2.20
C ARG A 163 3.08 -0.63 -3.34
N LYS A 164 2.45 0.55 -3.25
CA LYS A 164 2.53 1.62 -4.27
C LYS A 164 3.97 1.84 -4.76
N THR A 165 4.93 1.99 -3.83
CA THR A 165 6.33 2.27 -4.19
C THR A 165 6.93 1.16 -5.04
N GLU A 166 6.76 -0.10 -4.64
CA GLU A 166 7.29 -1.26 -5.37
C GLU A 166 6.63 -1.37 -6.75
N ILE A 167 5.32 -1.22 -6.84
CA ILE A 167 4.59 -1.24 -8.12
C ILE A 167 5.15 -0.19 -9.08
N VAL A 168 5.35 1.03 -8.60
CA VAL A 168 5.84 2.14 -9.42
C VAL A 168 7.29 1.90 -9.84
N THR A 169 8.15 1.45 -8.92
CA THR A 169 9.53 1.06 -9.24
C THR A 169 9.57 -0.04 -10.30
N VAL A 170 8.81 -1.12 -10.14
CA VAL A 170 8.75 -2.24 -11.09
C VAL A 170 8.27 -1.76 -12.47
N LEU A 171 7.26 -0.90 -12.54
CA LEU A 171 6.78 -0.36 -13.82
C LEU A 171 7.83 0.51 -14.52
N VAL A 172 8.50 1.40 -13.77
CA VAL A 172 9.55 2.26 -14.31
C VAL A 172 10.71 1.43 -14.85
N GLU A 173 11.16 0.44 -14.08
CA GLU A 173 12.26 -0.44 -14.48
C GLU A 173 11.89 -1.31 -15.69
N ALA A 174 10.69 -1.90 -15.72
CA ALA A 174 10.25 -2.77 -16.80
C ALA A 174 10.03 -2.02 -18.13
N ILE A 175 9.56 -0.76 -18.07
CA ILE A 175 9.38 0.07 -19.27
C ILE A 175 10.75 0.52 -19.81
N LYS A 176 11.65 0.94 -18.91
CA LYS A 176 13.01 1.32 -19.25
C LYS A 176 13.85 0.16 -19.78
N SER A 177 13.60 -1.08 -19.34
CA SER A 177 14.32 -2.25 -19.86
C SER A 177 13.87 -2.67 -21.26
N THR A 178 12.65 -2.29 -21.66
CA THR A 178 12.03 -2.71 -22.92
C THR A 178 12.08 -1.63 -24.00
N SER A 179 12.41 -0.39 -23.64
CA SER A 179 12.46 0.75 -24.55
C SER A 179 13.52 1.76 -24.13
N GLU A 180 14.00 2.57 -25.08
CA GLU A 180 14.82 3.75 -24.75
C GLU A 180 14.00 4.90 -24.13
N TYR A 181 12.68 4.70 -24.00
CA TYR A 181 11.77 5.66 -23.41
C TYR A 181 11.80 5.57 -21.88
N GLU A 182 12.05 6.70 -21.24
CA GLU A 182 11.86 6.84 -19.80
C GLU A 182 10.42 7.27 -19.53
N ILE A 183 9.65 6.40 -18.86
CA ILE A 183 8.29 6.73 -18.45
C ILE A 183 8.28 7.91 -17.48
N GLU A 184 7.42 8.88 -17.74
CA GLU A 184 7.21 10.00 -16.83
C GLU A 184 6.47 9.54 -15.55
N VAL A 185 6.97 9.99 -14.40
CA VAL A 185 6.30 9.82 -13.11
C VAL A 185 5.88 11.20 -12.60
N LEU A 186 4.61 11.54 -12.81
CA LEU A 186 4.02 12.81 -12.41
C LEU A 186 3.59 12.77 -10.94
N PHE A 187 4.12 13.70 -10.15
CA PHE A 187 3.66 13.94 -8.79
C PHE A 187 2.79 15.19 -8.76
N SER A 188 1.55 15.04 -8.31
CA SER A 188 0.63 16.15 -8.10
C SER A 188 -0.47 15.74 -7.12
N ASN A 189 -0.82 16.63 -6.20
CA ASN A 189 -1.96 16.43 -5.30
C ASN A 189 -3.32 16.57 -6.02
N ARG A 190 -3.31 16.86 -7.32
CA ARG A 190 -4.49 16.90 -8.18
C ARG A 190 -4.15 16.46 -9.59
N PHE A 191 -4.80 15.42 -10.08
CA PHE A 191 -4.64 15.00 -11.48
C PHE A 191 -5.90 14.36 -12.05
N GLU A 192 -6.02 14.48 -13.37
CA GLU A 192 -7.10 13.92 -14.15
C GLU A 192 -6.74 12.53 -14.69
N TYR A 193 -7.77 11.71 -14.87
CA TYR A 193 -7.67 10.42 -15.52
C TYR A 193 -8.98 10.07 -16.24
N ASN A 194 -8.87 9.40 -17.37
CA ASN A 194 -9.97 8.88 -18.16
C ASN A 194 -10.50 7.59 -17.53
N ALA A 195 -11.55 7.67 -16.71
CA ALA A 195 -12.12 6.50 -16.04
C ALA A 195 -12.85 5.53 -17.01
N THR A 196 -13.33 6.07 -18.14
CA THR A 196 -13.80 5.38 -19.35
C THR A 196 -13.51 6.29 -20.56
N ALA A 197 -13.83 5.85 -21.78
CA ALA A 197 -13.67 6.66 -22.99
C ALA A 197 -14.46 7.98 -22.99
N GLU A 198 -15.53 8.08 -22.19
CA GLU A 198 -16.45 9.24 -22.16
C GLU A 198 -16.48 9.91 -20.78
N LEU A 199 -15.67 9.45 -19.83
CA LEU A 199 -15.72 9.90 -18.44
C LEU A 199 -14.34 10.26 -17.93
N VAL A 200 -14.07 11.56 -17.90
CA VAL A 200 -12.93 12.13 -17.19
C VAL A 200 -13.29 12.31 -15.72
N LYS A 201 -12.37 11.91 -14.86
CA LYS A 201 -12.42 12.15 -13.43
C LYS A 201 -11.16 12.84 -12.97
N GLU A 202 -11.26 13.50 -11.84
CA GLU A 202 -10.13 14.10 -11.17
C GLU A 202 -10.03 13.54 -9.77
N VAL A 203 -8.81 13.20 -9.35
CA VAL A 203 -8.51 12.86 -7.98
C VAL A 203 -7.77 14.01 -7.31
N GLN A 204 -8.16 14.32 -6.08
CA GLN A 204 -7.63 15.39 -5.25
C GLN A 204 -7.18 14.79 -3.91
N PHE A 205 -5.98 15.16 -3.48
CA PHE A 205 -5.37 14.75 -2.23
C PHE A 205 -5.14 15.97 -1.34
N GLU A 206 -5.55 15.87 -0.09
CA GLU A 206 -5.44 16.92 0.91
C GLU A 206 -4.82 16.32 2.16
N ASP A 207 -3.74 16.93 2.66
CA ASP A 207 -3.17 16.57 3.95
C ASP A 207 -4.09 17.08 5.05
N VAL A 208 -4.50 16.19 5.94
CA VAL A 208 -5.43 16.49 7.03
C VAL A 208 -4.91 15.90 8.33
N GLU A 209 -5.44 16.36 9.46
CA GLU A 209 -5.08 15.78 10.75
C GLU A 209 -5.36 14.27 10.75
N GLY A 210 -4.31 13.47 10.94
CA GLY A 210 -4.39 12.01 10.99
C GLY A 210 -4.25 11.27 9.64
N GLY A 211 -4.02 11.95 8.52
CA GLY A 211 -3.67 11.28 7.26
C GLY A 211 -3.99 12.07 5.99
N VAL A 212 -4.17 11.35 4.88
CA VAL A 212 -4.50 11.95 3.58
C VAL A 212 -5.96 11.74 3.28
N LYS A 213 -6.67 12.84 3.01
CA LYS A 213 -8.04 12.83 2.51
C LYS A 213 -8.02 12.80 0.99
N THR A 214 -8.75 11.85 0.41
CA THR A 214 -8.84 11.69 -1.05
C THR A 214 -10.26 11.95 -1.52
N ARG A 215 -10.41 12.79 -2.55
CA ARG A 215 -11.69 13.05 -3.23
C ARG A 215 -11.54 12.68 -4.70
N ILE A 216 -12.53 11.97 -5.23
CA ILE A 216 -12.62 11.69 -6.67
C ILE A 216 -13.89 12.36 -7.20
N VAL A 217 -13.73 13.30 -8.13
CA VAL A 217 -14.82 14.08 -8.72
C VAL A 217 -14.95 13.79 -10.20
N ARG A 218 -16.18 13.89 -10.73
CA ARG A 218 -16.43 13.90 -12.17
C ARG A 218 -16.13 15.29 -12.70
N LYS A 219 -15.43 15.37 -13.83
CA LYS A 219 -15.19 16.62 -14.55
C LYS A 219 -16.22 16.79 -15.66
#